data_AF-A0A0X8V1V9-F1
#
_entry.id   AF-A0A0X8V1V9-F1
#
_cell.length_a   1.000
_cell.length_b   1.000
_cell.length_c   1.000
_cell.angle_alpha   90.00
_cell.angle_beta   90.00
_cell.angle_gamma   90.00
#
_symmetry.space_group_name_H-M   'P 1'
#
loop_
_entity.id
_entity.type
_entity.pdbx_description
1 polymer ?
#
loop_
_entity_poly.entity_id
_entity_poly.type
_entity_poly.pdbx_seq_one_letter_code
_entity_poly.pdbx_strand_id
1 'polypeptide(L)' 'MQNRSEPMEKSDIETLIRRSKLVKSSLARELMAFSRSGFTEGAQRCAESNDVVLYTLKDVSRPNGKQ' A
#
# COMPACT_ATOMS: atom_id res chain seq x y z
N MET A 1 5.23 -25.55 -9.21
CA MET A 1 4.36 -24.37 -9.37
C MET A 1 5.01 -23.20 -8.67
N GLN A 2 5.41 -22.14 -9.39
CA GLN A 2 5.78 -20.89 -8.75
C GLN A 2 4.50 -20.13 -8.42
N ASN A 3 4.15 -20.01 -7.13
CA ASN A 3 3.09 -19.12 -6.68
C ASN A 3 3.51 -17.68 -7.00
N ARG A 4 3.07 -17.15 -8.15
CA ARG A 4 3.14 -15.72 -8.43
C ARG A 4 2.13 -15.06 -7.51
N SER A 5 2.59 -14.19 -6.61
CA SER A 5 1.67 -13.38 -5.81
C SER A 5 0.83 -12.52 -6.76
N GLU A 6 -0.46 -12.40 -6.52
CA GLU A 6 -1.32 -11.51 -7.30
C GLU A 6 -1.10 -10.04 -6.90
N PRO A 7 -1.39 -9.07 -7.79
CA PRO A 7 -1.38 -7.65 -7.44
C PRO A 7 -2.38 -7.36 -6.31
N MET A 8 -2.08 -6.37 -5.46
CA MET A 8 -3.02 -5.95 -4.41
C MET A 8 -4.25 -5.26 -5.00
N GLU A 9 -5.39 -5.57 -4.42
CA GLU A 9 -6.68 -5.03 -4.82
C GLU A 9 -7.09 -3.84 -3.95
N LYS A 10 -8.14 -3.13 -4.40
CA LYS A 10 -8.76 -2.04 -3.63
C LYS A 10 -9.16 -2.48 -2.22
N SER A 11 -9.70 -3.68 -2.08
CA SER A 11 -10.17 -4.26 -0.81
C SER A 11 -9.05 -4.42 0.23
N ASP A 12 -7.82 -4.65 -0.21
CA ASP A 12 -6.66 -4.73 0.67
C ASP A 12 -6.33 -3.37 1.29
N ILE A 13 -6.37 -2.31 0.48
CA ILE A 13 -6.14 -0.92 0.91
C ILE A 13 -7.25 -0.46 1.86
N GLU A 14 -8.52 -0.74 1.52
CA GLU A 14 -9.66 -0.45 2.40
C GLU A 14 -9.52 -1.17 3.75
N THR A 15 -9.02 -2.41 3.74
CA THR A 15 -8.77 -3.18 4.96
C THR A 15 -7.67 -2.55 5.82
N LEU A 16 -6.57 -2.09 5.20
CA LEU A 16 -5.51 -1.35 5.89
C LEU A 16 -6.06 -0.09 6.58
N ILE A 17 -6.81 0.74 5.86
CA ILE A 17 -7.41 1.97 6.37
C ILE A 17 -8.38 1.67 7.51
N ARG A 18 -9.25 0.67 7.34
CA ARG A 18 -10.22 0.28 8.36
C ARG A 18 -9.52 -0.18 9.64
N ARG A 19 -8.46 -0.98 9.52
CA ARG A 19 -7.70 -1.50 10.66
C ARG A 19 -6.88 -0.43 11.36
N SER A 20 -6.34 0.54 10.63
CA SER A 20 -5.57 1.62 11.24
C SER A 20 -6.43 2.46 12.19
N LYS A 21 -7.72 2.65 11.89
CA LYS A 21 -8.69 3.35 12.75
C LYS A 21 -9.00 2.62 14.06
N LEU A 22 -8.77 1.31 14.15
CA LEU A 22 -9.06 0.53 15.35
C LEU A 22 -8.04 0.76 16.48
N VAL A 23 -6.81 1.13 16.13
CA VAL A 23 -5.75 1.36 17.12
C VAL A 23 -5.77 2.83 17.51
N LYS A 24 -6.24 3.15 18.72
CA LYS A 24 -6.24 4.53 19.25
C LYS A 24 -4.81 5.06 19.38
N SER A 25 -4.53 6.20 18.76
CA SER A 25 -3.26 6.92 18.85
C SER A 25 -3.52 8.42 18.75
N SER A 26 -2.78 9.20 19.53
CA SER A 26 -2.80 10.67 19.47
C SER A 26 -1.92 11.24 18.35
N LEU A 27 -1.06 10.43 17.75
CA LEU A 27 -0.17 10.83 16.66
C LEU A 27 -0.81 10.59 15.30
N ALA A 28 -0.57 11.54 14.37
CA ALA A 28 -0.85 11.35 12.94
C ALA A 28 -0.10 10.13 12.42
N ARG A 29 -0.78 9.32 11.59
CA ARG A 29 -0.22 8.08 11.05
C ARG A 29 -0.11 8.19 9.55
N GLU A 30 1.10 7.98 9.07
CA GLU A 30 1.34 7.71 7.66
C GLU A 30 1.04 6.24 7.38
N LEU A 31 0.16 5.97 6.42
CA LEU A 31 -0.19 4.62 6.01
C LEU A 31 0.63 4.24 4.80
N MET A 32 1.23 3.06 4.84
CA MET A 32 2.05 2.55 3.75
C MET A 32 1.62 1.12 3.39
N ALA A 33 1.58 0.80 2.11
CA ALA A 33 1.37 -0.54 1.59
C ALA A 33 2.52 -0.95 0.68
N PHE A 34 3.06 -2.14 0.89
CA PHE A 34 4.10 -2.71 0.05
C PHE A 34 3.58 -3.93 -0.70
N SER A 35 3.77 -3.96 -2.02
CA SER A 35 3.43 -5.10 -2.86
C SER A 35 4.58 -5.50 -3.78
N ARG A 36 4.97 -6.77 -3.71
CA ARG A 36 5.94 -7.36 -4.65
C ARG A 36 5.40 -7.41 -6.08
N SER A 37 4.10 -7.68 -6.23
CA SER A 37 3.43 -7.88 -7.53
C SER A 37 2.73 -6.62 -8.05
N GLY A 38 2.86 -5.50 -7.32
CA GLY A 38 2.23 -4.24 -7.67
C GLY A 38 0.78 -4.14 -7.20
N PHE A 39 0.06 -3.19 -7.79
CA PHE A 39 -1.26 -2.76 -7.36
C PHE A 39 -2.17 -2.67 -8.58
N THR A 40 -3.43 -3.03 -8.40
CA THR A 40 -4.48 -2.73 -9.39
C THR A 40 -4.74 -1.22 -9.47
N GLU A 41 -5.33 -0.75 -10.56
CA GLU A 41 -5.73 0.66 -10.71
C GLU A 41 -6.71 1.09 -9.59
N GLY A 42 -7.62 0.20 -9.20
CA GLY A 42 -8.54 0.44 -8.09
C GLY A 42 -7.82 0.63 -6.76
N ALA A 43 -6.74 -0.12 -6.51
CA ALA A 43 -5.90 0.05 -5.32
C ALA A 43 -5.14 1.39 -5.35
N GLN A 44 -4.58 1.78 -6.50
CA GLN A 44 -3.87 3.05 -6.67
C GLN A 44 -4.78 4.26 -6.40
N ARG A 45 -5.95 4.30 -7.04
CA ARG A 45 -6.94 5.38 -6.82
C ARG A 45 -7.42 5.44 -5.36
N CYS A 46 -7.62 4.28 -4.73
CA CYS A 46 -8.02 4.21 -3.33
C CYS A 46 -6.93 4.74 -2.40
N ALA A 47 -5.67 4.39 -2.67
CA ALA A 47 -4.52 4.85 -1.91
C ALA A 47 -4.34 6.38 -2.01
N GLU A 48 -4.40 6.93 -3.22
CA GLU A 48 -4.34 8.38 -3.47
C GLU A 48 -5.45 9.14 -2.74
N SER A 49 -6.68 8.63 -2.77
CA SER A 49 -7.83 9.27 -2.09
C SER A 49 -7.74 9.26 -0.56
N ASN A 50 -6.82 8.48 0.03
CA ASN A 50 -6.71 8.27 1.48
C ASN A 50 -5.29 8.49 2.01
N ASP A 51 -4.42 9.16 1.24
CA ASP A 51 -3.02 9.45 1.59
C ASP A 51 -2.23 8.19 2.04
N VAL A 52 -2.42 7.08 1.31
CA VAL A 52 -1.66 5.83 1.53
C VAL A 52 -0.48 5.78 0.55
N VAL A 53 0.74 5.72 1.06
CA VAL A 53 1.94 5.59 0.23
C VAL A 53 2.09 4.15 -0.26
N LEU A 54 2.30 3.99 -1.56
CA LEU A 54 2.46 2.67 -2.19
C LEU A 54 3.92 2.42 -2.55
N TYR A 55 4.43 1.27 -2.13
CA TYR A 55 5.77 0.81 -2.47
C TYR A 55 5.70 -0.51 -3.24
N THR A 56 6.52 -0.60 -4.28
CA THR A 56 6.73 -1.81 -5.08
C THR A 56 8.15 -2.34 -4.89
N LEU A 57 8.42 -3.53 -5.40
CA LEU A 57 9.78 -4.10 -5.42
C LEU A 57 10.78 -3.19 -6.17
N LYS A 58 10.33 -2.41 -7.16
CA LYS A 58 11.19 -1.49 -7.92
C LYS A 58 11.68 -0.33 -7.05
N ASP A 59 10.86 0.10 -6.10
CA ASP A 59 11.16 1.24 -5.23
C ASP A 59 12.18 0.83 -4.14
N VAL A 60 12.07 -0.39 -3.64
CA VAL A 60 12.99 -0.94 -2.62
C VAL A 60 14.35 -1.32 -3.22
N SER A 61 14.39 -1.76 -4.48
CA SER A 61 15.64 -2.11 -5.17
C SER A 61 16.45 -0.90 -5.63
N ARG A 62 15.90 0.31 -5.51
CA ARG A 62 16.60 1.58 -5.77
C ARG A 62 16.62 2.43 -4.51
N PRO A 63 17.58 2.24 -3.58
CA PRO A 63 17.60 2.94 -2.30
C PRO A 63 17.79 4.47 -2.37
N ASN A 64 17.78 5.10 -3.55
CA ASN A 64 17.94 6.54 -3.75
C ASN A 64 16.95 7.16 -4.77
N GLY A 65 15.76 6.60 -4.94
CA GLY A 65 14.72 7.19 -5.78
C GLY A 65 13.72 8.00 -4.97
N LYS A 66 14.05 9.26 -4.64
CA LYS A 66 13.03 10.23 -4.21
C LYS A 66 11.95 10.33 -5.30
N GLN A 67 10.69 10.15 -4.92
CA GLN A 67 9.54 10.79 -5.57
C GLN A 67 8.93 11.76 -4.56
#